data_AF-A0A383B2P5-F1
#
_entry.id   AF-A0A383B2P5-F1
#
_cell.length_a   1.000
_cell.length_b   1.000
_cell.length_c   1.000
_cell.angle_alpha   90.00
_cell.angle_beta   90.00
_cell.angle_gamma   90.00
#
_symmetry.space_group_name_H-M   'P 1'
#
loop_
_entity.id
_entity.type
_entity.pdbx_description
1 polymer ?
#
loop_
_entity_poly.entity_id
_entity_poly.type
_entity_poly.pdbx_seq_one_letter_code
_entity_poly.pdbx_strand_id
1 'polypeptide(L)' 'MQLTIDNVSKTYANSVEALKNVSLEIGNGMFGLLGPNG' A
#
# COMPACT_ATOMS: atom_id res chain seq x y z
N MET A 1 0.82 10.51 -16.47
CA MET A 1 0.96 9.07 -16.17
C MET A 1 0.32 8.84 -14.81
N GLN A 2 -0.26 7.67 -14.57
CA GLN A 2 -0.91 7.34 -13.29
C GLN A 2 -0.30 6.04 -12.77
N LEU A 3 0.05 6.01 -11.49
CA LEU A 3 0.42 4.78 -10.80
C LEU A 3 -0.83 4.16 -10.18
N THR A 4 -1.07 2.89 -10.47
CA THR A 4 -2.17 2.13 -9.91
C THR A 4 -1.61 0.96 -9.11
N ILE A 5 -1.99 0.89 -7.84
CA ILE A 5 -1.84 -0.27 -6.97
C ILE A 5 -3.23 -0.87 -6.86
N ASP A 6 -3.38 -2.16 -7.13
CA ASP A 6 -4.69 -2.80 -7.06
C ASP A 6 -4.64 -4.11 -6.26
N ASN A 7 -5.49 -4.19 -5.24
CA ASN A 7 -5.76 -5.37 -4.43
C ASN A 7 -4.49 -6.04 -3.86
N VAL A 8 -3.49 -5.22 -3.49
CA VAL A 8 -2.21 -5.73 -2.98
C VAL A 8 -2.37 -6.16 -1.53
N SER A 9 -1.98 -7.40 -1.25
CA SER A 9 -1.92 -7.97 0.09
C SER A 9 -0.52 -8.49 0.37
N LYS A 10 -0.07 -8.39 1.62
CA LYS A 10 1.23 -8.89 2.07
C LYS A 10 1.10 -9.47 3.46
N THR A 11 1.45 -10.74 3.58
CA THR A 11 1.59 -11.43 4.86
C THR A 11 3.04 -11.86 5.03
N TYR A 12 3.60 -11.64 6.20
CA TYR A 12 4.93 -12.14 6.57
C TYR A 12 4.86 -13.61 7.01
N ALA A 13 6.02 -14.27 7.08
CA ALA A 13 6.10 -15.68 7.49
C ALA A 13 5.57 -15.95 8.91
N ASN A 14 5.61 -14.94 9.78
CA ASN A 14 5.04 -14.99 11.13
C ASN A 14 3.53 -14.74 11.17
N SER A 15 2.84 -14.84 10.03
CA SER A 15 1.39 -14.62 9.87
C SER A 15 0.90 -13.18 10.12
N VAL A 16 1.81 -12.22 10.31
CA VAL A 16 1.43 -10.79 10.39
C VAL A 16 1.00 -10.30 9.02
N GLU A 17 -0.22 -9.79 8.93
CA GLU A 17 -0.79 -9.16 7.74
C GLU A 17 -0.35 -7.69 7.67
N ALA A 18 0.66 -7.41 6.84
CA ALA A 18 1.24 -6.08 6.68
C ALA A 18 0.41 -5.19 5.74
N LEU A 19 -0.17 -5.79 4.70
CA LEU A 19 -1.08 -5.13 3.76
C LEU A 19 -2.28 -6.05 3.54
N LYS A 20 -3.49 -5.47 3.58
CA LYS A 20 -4.75 -6.19 3.40
C LYS A 20 -5.56 -5.54 2.30
N ASN A 21 -5.55 -6.15 1.11
CA ASN A 21 -6.31 -5.74 -0.06
C ASN A 21 -6.24 -4.22 -0.35
N VAL A 22 -5.03 -3.67 -0.40
CA VAL A 22 -4.81 -2.23 -0.60
C VAL A 22 -4.88 -1.91 -2.10
N SER A 23 -5.78 -0.98 -2.46
CA SER A 23 -5.83 -0.35 -3.78
C SER A 23 -5.61 1.15 -3.65
N LEU A 24 -4.81 1.74 -4.55
CA LEU A 24 -4.47 3.15 -4.56
C LEU A 24 -4.21 3.63 -6.00
N GLU A 25 -4.70 4.82 -6.32
CA GLU A 25 -4.38 5.51 -7.56
C GLU A 25 -3.64 6.82 -7.26
N ILE A 26 -2.43 6.98 -7.81
CA ILE A 26 -1.60 8.17 -7.63
C ILE A 26 -1.40 8.85 -8.98
N GLY A 27 -1.92 10.07 -9.11
CA GLY A 27 -1.70 10.95 -10.26
C GLY A 27 -0.36 11.67 -10.23
N ASN A 28 -0.11 12.54 -11.21
CA ASN A 28 1.10 13.36 -11.22
C ASN A 28 1.11 14.31 -9.99
N GLY A 29 2.25 14.44 -9.32
CA GLY A 29 2.41 15.29 -8.14
C GLY A 29 3.14 14.56 -7.02
N MET A 30 2.99 15.05 -5.78
CA MET A 30 3.58 14.44 -4.59
C MET A 30 2.48 13.86 -3.70
N PHE A 31 2.69 12.63 -3.22
CA PHE A 31 1.80 11.94 -2.30
C PHE A 31 2.62 11.36 -1.14
N GLY A 32 2.18 11.59 0.09
CA GLY A 32 2.85 11.11 1.31
C GLY A 32 2.00 10.07 2.01
N LEU A 33 2.59 8.91 2.30
CA LEU A 33 1.98 7.89 3.15
C LEU A 33 2.46 8.09 4.59
N LEU A 34 1.52 8.23 5.52
CA LEU A 34 1.81 8.46 6.94
C LEU A 34 1.09 7.40 7.79
N GLY A 35 1.76 6.93 8.83
CA GLY A 35 1.24 5.96 9.77
C GLY A 35 2.25 5.69 10.89
N PRO A 36 1.84 4.95 11.93
CA PRO A 36 2.77 4.47 12.94
C PRO A 36 3.85 3.59 12.30
N ASN A 37 5.03 3.53 12.92
CA ASN A 37 6.07 2.60 12.51
C ASN A 37 5.55 1.17 12.71
N GLY A 38 5.63 0.37 11.65
CA GLY A 38 5.30 -1.06 11.66
C GLY A 38 6.37 -1.89 12.35
#